data_AF-A0A5C0UEK8-F1
#
_entry.id   AF-A0A5C0UEK8-F1
#
_cell.length_a   1.000
_cell.length_b   1.000
_cell.length_c   1.000
_cell.angle_alpha   90.00
_cell.angle_beta   90.00
_cell.angle_gamma   90.00
#
_symmetry.space_group_name_H-M   'P 1'
#
loop_
_entity.id
_entity.type
_entity.pdbx_description
1 polymer ?
#
loop_
_entity_poly.entity_id
_entity_poly.type
_entity_poly.pdbx_seq_one_letter_code
_entity_poly.pdbx_strand_id
1 'polypeptide(L)' 'MECIILQRNKIYNLEDNTLRNLFNLIKLDLSGNGLKSINGKQFKDLINIEELILQI' A
#
# COMPACT_ATOMS: atom_id res chain seq x y z
N MET A 1 -10.81 -11.69 -4.87
CA MET A 1 -10.07 -11.11 -3.74
C MET A 1 -8.61 -11.05 -4.13
N GLU A 2 -8.05 -9.85 -4.28
CA GLU A 2 -6.62 -9.66 -4.48
C GLU A 2 -6.00 -9.12 -3.18
N CYS A 3 -4.90 -9.73 -2.76
CA CYS A 3 -4.18 -9.38 -1.55
C CYS A 3 -2.69 -9.22 -1.87
N ILE A 4 -2.09 -8.09 -1.46
CA ILE A 4 -0.65 -7.83 -1.57
C ILE A 4 -0.07 -7.74 -0.16
N ILE A 5 0.94 -8.57 0.08
CA ILE A 5 1.51 -8.84 1.40
C ILE A 5 3.02 -8.59 1.27
N LEU A 6 3.46 -7.40 1.70
CA LEU A 6 4.81 -6.85 1.54
C LEU A 6 5.45 -6.48 2.88
N GLN A 7 4.95 -7.03 3.98
CA GLN A 7 5.46 -6.78 5.32
C GLN A 7 6.91 -7.19 5.49
N ARG A 8 7.61 -6.50 6.40
CA ARG A 8 9.00 -6.78 6.82
C ARG A 8 10.00 -6.74 5.66
N ASN A 9 9.77 -5.83 4.71
CA ASN A 9 10.72 -5.53 3.65
C ASN A 9 11.45 -4.20 3.94
N LYS A 10 12.21 -3.73 2.95
CA LYS A 10 13.00 -2.49 3.02
C LYS A 10 12.37 -1.39 2.14
N ILE A 11 11.04 -1.29 2.15
CA ILE A 11 10.35 -0.24 1.39
C ILE A 11 10.40 1.04 2.24
N TYR A 12 11.14 2.04 1.77
CA TYR A 12 11.32 3.31 2.49
C TYR A 12 10.45 4.44 1.97
N ASN A 13 10.08 4.38 0.69
CA ASN A 13 9.26 5.36 0.00
C ASN A 13 8.26 4.65 -0.91
N LEU A 14 7.09 5.24 -1.09
CA LEU A 14 6.13 4.87 -2.13
C LEU A 14 5.86 6.10 -2.99
N GLU A 15 6.27 6.04 -4.26
CA GLU A 15 6.03 7.13 -5.20
C GLU A 15 4.54 7.23 -5.54
N ASP A 16 4.09 8.44 -5.86
CA ASP A 16 2.73 8.70 -6.35
C ASP A 16 2.41 7.73 -7.50
N ASN A 17 1.21 7.12 -7.46
CA ASN A 17 0.75 6.15 -8.47
C ASN A 17 1.51 4.81 -8.54
N THR A 18 2.38 4.46 -7.58
CA THR A 18 3.03 3.14 -7.51
C THR A 18 2.01 1.98 -7.51
N LEU A 19 0.84 2.20 -6.89
CA LEU A 19 -0.24 1.21 -6.79
C LEU A 19 -1.41 1.55 -7.73
N ARG A 20 -1.13 2.24 -8.85
CA ARG A 20 -2.16 2.60 -9.83
C ARG A 20 -2.82 1.37 -10.42
N ASN A 21 -4.09 1.51 -10.79
CA ASN A 21 -4.91 0.48 -11.42
C ASN A 21 -5.17 -0.80 -10.59
N LEU A 22 -4.76 -0.85 -9.33
CA LEU A 22 -5.05 -1.98 -8.43
C LEU A 22 -6.49 -1.87 -7.86
N PHE A 23 -7.46 -1.69 -8.76
CA PHE A 23 -8.86 -1.42 -8.42
C PHE A 23 -9.51 -2.57 -7.65
N ASN A 24 -9.06 -3.81 -7.88
CA ASN A 24 -9.62 -5.01 -7.26
C ASN A 24 -8.89 -5.42 -5.95
N LEU A 25 -7.90 -4.63 -5.52
CA LEU A 25 -7.12 -4.94 -4.33
C LEU A 25 -7.98 -4.76 -3.08
N ILE A 26 -8.12 -5.83 -2.31
CA ILE A 26 -8.91 -5.88 -1.08
C ILE A 26 -8.02 -5.67 0.15
N LYS A 27 -6.78 -6.17 0.10
CA LYS A 27 -5.83 -6.08 1.20
C LYS A 27 -4.44 -5.66 0.76
N LEU A 28 -3.86 -4.70 1.46
CA LEU A 28 -2.47 -4.29 1.34
C LEU A 28 -1.80 -4.26 2.71
N ASP A 29 -0.78 -5.10 2.91
CA ASP A 29 0.06 -5.08 4.10
C ASP A 29 1.47 -4.60 3.77
N LEU A 30 1.82 -3.43 4.30
CA LEU A 30 3.15 -2.81 4.23
C LEU A 30 3.80 -2.69 5.62
N SER A 31 3.29 -3.42 6.63
CA SER A 31 3.80 -3.34 8.01
C SER A 31 5.27 -3.77 8.13
N GLY A 32 5.98 -3.27 9.15
CA GLY A 32 7.40 -3.60 9.35
C GLY A 32 8.33 -3.18 8.20
N ASN A 33 7.91 -2.26 7.33
CA ASN A 33 8.78 -1.57 6.38
C ASN A 33 9.44 -0.33 7.03
N GLY A 34 10.14 0.48 6.23
CA GLY A 34 10.78 1.72 6.68
C GLY A 34 10.13 2.96 6.09
N LEU A 35 8.84 2.91 5.77
CA LEU A 35 8.08 4.03 5.21
C LEU A 35 8.16 5.21 6.17
N LYS A 36 8.56 6.39 5.69
CA LYS A 36 8.68 7.60 6.53
C LYS A 36 7.52 8.57 6.35
N SER A 37 6.94 8.59 5.15
CA SER A 37 5.82 9.47 4.82
C SER A 37 4.99 8.87 3.70
N ILE A 38 3.70 9.21 3.75
CA ILE A 38 2.71 8.92 2.73
C ILE A 38 1.87 10.17 2.51
N ASN A 39 1.44 10.41 1.27
CA ASN A 39 0.64 11.58 0.93
C ASN A 39 -0.76 11.21 0.39
N GLY A 40 -1.11 9.93 0.41
CA GLY A 40 -2.40 9.40 -0.03
C GLY A 40 -2.49 9.13 -1.54
N LYS A 41 -1.71 9.82 -2.38
CA LYS A 41 -1.75 9.67 -3.84
C LYS A 41 -1.29 8.29 -4.30
N GLN A 42 -0.54 7.58 -3.46
CA GLN A 42 -0.15 6.19 -3.70
C GLN A 42 -1.37 5.27 -3.77
N PHE A 43 -2.44 5.59 -3.04
CA PHE A 43 -3.58 4.69 -2.81
C PHE A 43 -4.85 5.10 -3.59
N LYS A 44 -4.76 6.11 -4.47
CA LYS A 44 -5.92 6.74 -5.13
C LYS A 44 -6.84 5.77 -5.89
N ASP A 45 -6.29 4.68 -6.43
CA ASP A 45 -7.01 3.71 -7.27
C ASP A 45 -7.41 2.46 -6.49
N LEU A 46 -7.11 2.37 -5.18
CA LEU A 46 -7.44 1.23 -4.32
C LEU A 46 -8.90 1.32 -3.85
N ILE A 47 -9.84 1.43 -4.79
CA ILE A 47 -11.25 1.75 -4.53
C ILE A 47 -12.00 0.67 -3.75
N ASN A 48 -11.55 -0.59 -3.83
CA ASN A 48 -12.17 -1.74 -3.16
C ASN A 48 -11.37 -2.19 -1.93
N ILE A 49 -10.44 -1.38 -1.42
CA ILE A 49 -9.61 -1.80 -0.28
C ILE A 49 -10.43 -1.87 1.01
N GLU A 50 -10.31 -2.99 1.70
CA GLU A 50 -10.97 -3.24 2.99
C GLU A 50 -9.94 -3.23 4.12
N GLU A 51 -8.72 -3.72 3.86
CA GLU A 51 -7.64 -3.76 4.83
C GLU A 51 -6.38 -3.08 4.30
N LEU A 52 -6.01 -1.95 4.90
CA LEU A 52 -4.75 -1.25 4.65
C LEU A 52 -3.92 -1.21 5.93
N ILE A 53 -2.84 -1.99 5.97
CA ILE A 53 -1.96 -2.07 7.14
C ILE A 53 -0.66 -1.34 6.81
N LEU A 54 -0.50 -0.19 7.46
CA LEU A 54 0.71 0.63 7.38
C LEU A 54 1.36 0.66 8.76
N GLN A 55 2.68 0.51 8.80
CA GLN A 55 3.48 0.81 9.99
C GLN A 55 4.54 1.81 9.55
N ILE A 56 4.32 3.06 9.93
CA ILE A 56 5.09 4.26 9.52
C ILE A 56 5.81 4.80 10.76
#